data_AF-A0A956DYB4-F1
#
_entry.id   AF-A0A956DYB4-F1
#
_cell.length_a   1.000
_cell.length_b   1.000
_cell.length_c   1.000
_cell.angle_alpha   90.00
_cell.angle_beta   90.00
_cell.angle_gamma   90.00
#
_symmetry.space_group_name_H-M   'P 1'
#
loop_
_entity.id
_entity.type
_entity.pdbx_description
1 polymer ?
#
loop_
_entity_poly.entity_id
_entity_poly.type
_entity_poly.pdbx_seq_one_letter_code
_entity_poly.pdbx_strand_id
1 'polypeptide(L)'
;IPAIWDHIFPEPLSVDAAAQQRALAKKTSAYDFIKGDYDRLMGRLGSEDRAKIQSMLEARMRLQEALTLVNDREQNRPPESILDPWTLLDEGYQKGNLQNRLWDTHVDLISQLVAAALHTDTTRVANYVIELPPNYEVGYTDGTVYSGTTTTDWHDLVHKVSGDAPELTDPAAQQVAFDLEKATYDKLAALLAHLDSLPETDGGTMLDHTLVVVYSHIAEGSHDTTRLPWMVIGDAQGALRTGRYVRFPITHMDNANQVGQLDYVNDQYAYSQRVYTYRGRPHNDLFLTLAQAMGTPLSTFGRAMAENKGLISEILT
;
A
#
# COMPACT_ATOMS: atom_id res chain seq x y z
N ILE A 1 11.06 11.35 -13.06
CA ILE A 1 9.88 10.85 -13.80
C ILE A 1 10.27 10.20 -15.14
N PRO A 2 11.00 10.84 -16.08
CA PRO A 2 11.37 10.19 -17.35
C PRO A 2 12.13 8.86 -17.18
N ALA A 3 13.09 8.80 -16.25
CA ALA A 3 13.78 7.54 -15.95
C ALA A 3 12.86 6.44 -15.38
N ILE A 4 11.77 6.82 -14.68
CA ILE A 4 10.75 5.86 -14.20
C ILE A 4 9.96 5.35 -15.40
N TRP A 5 9.58 6.23 -16.32
CA TRP A 5 8.93 5.86 -17.58
C TRP A 5 9.76 4.85 -18.37
N ASP A 6 11.04 5.13 -18.62
CA ASP A 6 11.92 4.23 -19.36
C ASP A 6 12.08 2.86 -18.70
N HIS A 7 12.00 2.83 -17.36
CA HIS A 7 12.04 1.59 -16.59
C HIS A 7 10.74 0.78 -16.70
N ILE A 8 9.58 1.44 -16.66
CA ILE A 8 8.27 0.80 -16.75
C ILE A 8 7.93 0.41 -18.20
N PHE A 9 8.36 1.21 -19.16
CA PHE A 9 8.00 1.08 -20.58
C PHE A 9 9.23 1.07 -21.51
N PRO A 10 10.14 0.08 -21.38
CA PRO A 10 11.29 -0.04 -22.27
C PRO A 10 10.85 -0.35 -23.71
N GLU A 11 11.55 0.21 -24.70
CA GLU A 11 11.31 -0.07 -26.12
C GLU A 11 12.10 -1.29 -26.65
N PRO A 12 11.47 -2.24 -27.37
CA PRO A 12 10.02 -2.38 -27.52
C PRO A 12 9.40 -3.05 -26.28
N LEU A 13 8.20 -2.59 -25.90
CA LEU A 13 7.45 -3.17 -24.78
C LEU A 13 7.09 -4.62 -25.03
N SER A 14 6.81 -4.97 -26.29
CA SER A 14 6.84 -6.35 -26.75
C SER A 14 8.10 -6.60 -27.57
N VAL A 15 8.95 -7.49 -27.07
CA VAL A 15 9.66 -8.36 -28.02
C VAL A 15 8.54 -9.17 -28.68
N ASP A 16 8.36 -9.04 -30.01
CA ASP A 16 7.52 -9.85 -30.92
C ASP A 16 6.75 -10.96 -30.18
N ALA A 17 5.42 -11.02 -30.22
CA ALA A 17 4.64 -12.03 -29.50
C ALA A 17 5.25 -13.44 -29.60
N ALA A 18 5.88 -13.79 -30.73
CA ALA A 18 6.65 -15.02 -30.89
C ALA A 18 7.95 -15.07 -30.05
N ALA A 19 8.70 -13.98 -29.89
CA ALA A 19 9.83 -13.83 -28.96
C ALA A 19 9.41 -13.91 -27.48
N GLN A 20 8.29 -13.30 -27.07
CA GLN A 20 7.74 -13.51 -25.72
C GLN A 20 7.32 -14.96 -25.51
N GLN A 21 6.64 -15.57 -26.49
CA GLN A 21 6.26 -16.97 -26.44
C GLN A 21 7.49 -17.89 -26.39
N ARG A 22 8.57 -17.55 -27.12
CA ARG A 22 9.89 -18.22 -27.04
C ARG A 22 10.53 -18.03 -25.67
N ALA A 23 10.48 -16.85 -25.07
CA ALA A 23 11.04 -16.57 -23.75
C ALA A 23 10.26 -17.30 -22.65
N LEU A 24 8.93 -17.31 -22.74
CA LEU A 24 8.03 -18.07 -21.86
C LEU A 24 8.30 -19.57 -22.01
N ALA A 25 8.33 -20.09 -23.25
CA ALA A 25 8.67 -21.47 -23.53
C ALA A 25 10.07 -21.85 -23.02
N LYS A 26 11.07 -20.95 -23.12
CA LYS A 26 12.41 -21.16 -22.57
C LYS A 26 12.40 -21.16 -21.04
N LYS A 27 11.64 -20.28 -20.38
CA LYS A 27 11.45 -20.26 -18.92
C LYS A 27 10.74 -21.52 -18.42
N THR A 28 9.75 -22.02 -19.18
CA THR A 28 9.04 -23.26 -18.91
C THR A 28 9.95 -24.48 -19.13
N SER A 29 10.69 -24.55 -20.23
CA SER A 29 11.66 -25.62 -20.50
C SER A 29 12.79 -25.67 -19.48
N ALA A 30 13.33 -24.50 -19.09
CA ALA A 30 14.29 -24.43 -18.00
C ALA A 30 13.69 -24.95 -16.70
N TYR A 31 12.44 -24.59 -16.39
CA TYR A 31 11.75 -25.13 -15.22
C TYR A 31 11.59 -26.65 -15.27
N ASP A 32 11.09 -27.19 -16.38
CA ASP A 32 10.92 -28.63 -16.55
C ASP A 32 12.25 -29.38 -16.38
N PHE A 33 13.35 -28.77 -16.81
CA PHE A 33 14.70 -29.31 -16.61
C PHE A 33 15.11 -29.39 -15.13
N ILE A 34 14.85 -28.34 -14.34
CA ILE A 34 15.15 -28.32 -12.88
C ILE A 34 14.04 -28.92 -12.01
N LYS A 35 12.86 -29.23 -12.57
CA LYS A 35 11.74 -29.82 -11.81
C LYS A 35 12.15 -31.14 -11.14
N GLY A 36 12.92 -31.98 -11.83
CA GLY A 36 13.47 -33.20 -11.25
C GLY A 36 14.46 -32.96 -10.09
N ASP A 37 15.12 -31.80 -10.04
CA ASP A 37 15.96 -31.39 -8.91
C ASP A 37 15.10 -30.95 -7.72
N TYR A 38 14.01 -30.23 -7.98
CA TYR A 38 13.02 -29.89 -6.95
C TYR A 38 12.39 -31.14 -6.34
N ASP A 39 11.97 -32.13 -7.15
CA ASP A 39 11.39 -33.37 -6.63
C ASP A 39 12.38 -34.13 -5.73
N ARG A 40 13.66 -34.18 -6.13
CA ARG A 40 14.74 -34.76 -5.31
C ARG A 40 14.99 -33.98 -4.03
N LEU A 41 14.97 -32.65 -4.09
CA LEU A 41 15.12 -31.79 -2.92
C LEU A 41 13.95 -31.96 -1.94
N MET A 42 12.72 -31.96 -2.44
CA MET A 42 11.49 -32.14 -1.66
C MET A 42 11.48 -33.46 -0.89
N GLY A 43 12.06 -34.53 -1.47
CA GLY A 43 12.25 -35.82 -0.79
C GLY A 43 13.21 -35.79 0.39
N ARG A 44 14.11 -34.79 0.47
CA ARG A 44 15.14 -34.65 1.52
C ARG A 44 14.79 -33.62 2.60
N LEU A 45 13.79 -32.78 2.36
CA LEU A 45 13.39 -31.72 3.28
C LEU A 45 12.41 -32.20 4.37
N GLY A 46 12.47 -31.52 5.51
CA GLY A 46 11.44 -31.62 6.55
C GLY A 46 10.10 -31.02 6.09
N SER A 47 9.03 -31.27 6.84
CA SER A 47 7.67 -30.86 6.46
C SER A 47 7.49 -29.36 6.25
N GLU A 48 8.15 -28.52 7.05
CA GLU A 48 8.05 -27.06 6.98
C GLU A 48 8.71 -26.49 5.72
N ASP A 49 9.98 -26.84 5.48
CA ASP A 49 10.71 -26.42 4.27
C ASP A 49 10.04 -26.94 3.00
N ARG A 50 9.54 -28.18 3.04
CA ARG A 50 8.78 -28.77 1.94
C ARG A 50 7.54 -27.94 1.61
N ALA A 51 6.75 -27.55 2.62
CA ALA A 51 5.55 -26.73 2.41
C ALA A 51 5.91 -25.36 1.81
N LYS A 52 7.02 -24.75 2.24
CA LYS A 52 7.49 -23.46 1.70
C LYS A 52 7.90 -23.55 0.23
N ILE A 53 8.70 -24.55 -0.14
CA ILE A 53 9.12 -24.74 -1.54
C ILE A 53 7.92 -25.08 -2.41
N GLN A 54 7.02 -25.96 -1.94
CA GLN A 54 5.78 -26.28 -2.65
C GLN A 54 4.97 -25.02 -2.97
N SER A 55 4.78 -24.14 -1.97
CA SER A 55 4.07 -22.86 -2.16
C SER A 55 4.75 -21.96 -3.19
N MET A 56 6.09 -21.88 -3.19
CA MET A 56 6.83 -21.10 -4.19
C MET A 56 6.65 -21.65 -5.61
N LEU A 57 6.67 -22.98 -5.77
CA LEU A 57 6.47 -23.65 -7.07
C LEU A 57 5.05 -23.42 -7.60
N GLU A 58 4.05 -23.57 -6.74
CA GLU A 58 2.65 -23.30 -7.08
C GLU A 58 2.41 -21.82 -7.45
N ALA A 59 2.97 -20.88 -6.69
CA ALA A 59 2.89 -19.46 -6.99
C ALA A 59 3.50 -19.14 -8.37
N ARG A 60 4.64 -19.76 -8.70
CA ARG A 60 5.26 -19.60 -10.01
C ARG A 60 4.40 -20.18 -11.13
N MET A 61 3.83 -21.37 -10.94
CA MET A 61 2.93 -21.96 -11.93
C MET A 61 1.73 -21.06 -12.21
N ARG A 62 1.08 -20.53 -11.16
CA ARG A 62 -0.01 -19.56 -11.31
C ARG A 62 0.41 -18.30 -12.05
N LEU A 63 1.62 -17.78 -11.79
CA LEU A 63 2.17 -16.66 -12.55
C LEU A 63 2.38 -17.02 -14.03
N GLN A 64 2.83 -18.22 -14.35
CA GLN A 64 2.99 -18.67 -15.73
C GLN A 64 1.65 -18.81 -16.44
N GLU A 65 0.62 -19.35 -15.78
CA GLU A 65 -0.75 -19.38 -16.30
C GLU A 65 -1.32 -17.97 -16.49
N ALA A 66 -1.10 -17.08 -15.52
CA ALA A 66 -1.55 -15.69 -15.64
C ALA A 66 -0.86 -14.93 -16.78
N LEU A 67 0.38 -15.28 -17.13
CA LEU A 67 1.07 -14.75 -18.33
C LEU A 67 0.51 -15.29 -19.65
N THR A 68 -0.34 -16.32 -19.61
CA THR A 68 -1.09 -16.79 -20.80
C THR A 68 -2.44 -16.10 -20.96
N LEU A 69 -2.91 -15.37 -19.94
CA LEU A 69 -4.06 -14.49 -20.09
C LEU A 69 -3.67 -13.35 -21.02
N VAL A 70 -4.52 -13.09 -22.02
CA VAL A 70 -4.25 -12.11 -23.07
C VAL A 70 -4.44 -10.71 -22.49
N ASN A 71 -3.35 -10.08 -22.04
CA ASN A 71 -3.27 -8.63 -21.85
C ASN A 71 -2.41 -8.08 -23.00
N ASP A 72 -3.03 -7.29 -23.88
CA ASP A 72 -2.32 -6.62 -24.96
C ASP A 72 -1.56 -5.41 -24.39
N ARG A 73 -0.36 -5.68 -23.88
CA ARG A 73 0.49 -4.67 -23.23
C ARG A 73 0.82 -3.49 -24.13
N GLU A 74 0.93 -3.72 -25.45
CA GLU A 74 1.21 -2.64 -26.39
C GLU A 74 -0.01 -1.76 -26.57
N GLN A 75 -1.19 -2.37 -26.72
CA GLN A 75 -2.45 -1.64 -26.81
C GLN A 75 -2.77 -0.86 -25.52
N ASN A 76 -2.44 -1.44 -24.36
CA ASN A 76 -2.67 -0.82 -23.05
C ASN A 76 -1.61 0.22 -22.67
N ARG A 77 -0.52 0.35 -23.44
CA ARG A 77 0.50 1.35 -23.16
C ARG A 77 -0.07 2.76 -23.40
N PRO A 78 0.01 3.67 -22.41
CA PRO A 78 -0.32 5.07 -22.66
C PRO A 78 0.68 5.71 -23.65
N PRO A 79 0.29 6.79 -24.35
CA PRO A 79 1.25 7.59 -25.12
C PRO A 79 2.24 8.30 -24.19
N GLU A 80 3.46 8.56 -24.69
CA GLU A 80 4.51 9.28 -23.94
C GLU A 80 4.10 10.70 -23.53
N SER A 81 3.08 11.29 -24.17
CA SER A 81 2.46 12.57 -23.79
C SER A 81 1.91 12.59 -22.35
N ILE A 82 1.77 11.43 -21.70
CA ILE A 82 1.49 11.37 -20.26
C ILE A 82 2.55 12.13 -19.43
N LEU A 83 3.76 12.28 -19.96
CA LEU A 83 4.87 13.01 -19.34
C LEU A 83 4.81 14.53 -19.56
N ASP A 84 3.93 15.02 -20.44
CA ASP A 84 3.84 16.44 -20.78
C ASP A 84 3.69 17.35 -19.54
N PRO A 85 2.86 17.01 -18.53
CA PRO A 85 2.77 17.83 -17.32
C PRO A 85 4.11 18.03 -16.62
N TRP A 86 5.01 17.02 -16.64
CA TRP A 86 6.34 17.13 -16.05
C TRP A 86 7.28 18.03 -16.84
N THR A 87 7.21 18.00 -18.18
CA THR A 87 8.09 18.81 -19.04
C THR A 87 7.73 20.29 -19.02
N LEU A 88 6.49 20.62 -18.64
CA LEU A 88 5.98 21.98 -18.53
C LEU A 88 6.22 22.61 -17.14
N LEU A 89 6.75 21.86 -16.17
CA LEU A 89 7.10 22.40 -14.86
C LEU A 89 8.38 23.25 -14.96
N ASP A 90 8.29 24.51 -14.53
CA ASP A 90 9.46 25.35 -14.26
C ASP A 90 10.03 24.96 -12.88
N GLU A 91 11.35 24.81 -12.75
CA GLU A 91 12.02 24.32 -11.54
C GLU A 91 11.97 25.36 -10.41
N GLY A 92 10.86 25.39 -9.66
CA GLY A 92 10.58 26.44 -8.69
C GLY A 92 10.05 26.00 -7.32
N TYR A 93 10.28 24.76 -6.88
CA TYR A 93 9.85 24.23 -5.56
C TYR A 93 10.26 25.13 -4.38
N GLN A 94 11.49 25.67 -4.39
CA GLN A 94 12.04 26.45 -3.28
C GLN A 94 11.73 27.96 -3.33
N LYS A 95 10.98 28.45 -4.32
CA LYS A 95 10.76 29.89 -4.52
C LYS A 95 9.33 30.37 -4.30
N GLY A 96 8.45 29.54 -3.72
CA GLY A 96 7.09 29.95 -3.35
C GLY A 96 6.24 30.38 -4.54
N ASN A 97 6.51 29.85 -5.73
CA ASN A 97 5.70 30.16 -6.90
C ASN A 97 4.41 29.31 -6.86
N LEU A 98 3.30 29.90 -6.42
CA LEU A 98 1.97 29.27 -6.38
C LEU A 98 1.44 28.87 -7.78
N GLN A 99 2.10 29.30 -8.86
CA GLN A 99 1.81 28.81 -10.23
C GLN A 99 2.46 27.44 -10.49
N ASN A 100 3.36 26.99 -9.62
CA ASN A 100 4.04 25.71 -9.71
C ASN A 100 3.46 24.74 -8.67
N ARG A 101 2.42 24.01 -9.07
CA ARG A 101 1.81 22.93 -8.26
C ARG A 101 2.60 21.63 -8.40
N LEU A 102 3.90 21.68 -8.10
CA LEU A 102 4.82 20.56 -8.28
C LEU A 102 4.32 19.30 -7.57
N TRP A 103 3.82 19.43 -6.35
CA TRP A 103 3.28 18.30 -5.59
C TRP A 103 2.10 17.65 -6.32
N ASP A 104 1.12 18.44 -6.78
CA ASP A 104 0.00 17.89 -7.55
C ASP A 104 0.46 17.18 -8.81
N THR A 105 1.28 17.84 -9.64
CA THR A 105 1.78 17.27 -10.89
C THR A 105 2.58 15.99 -10.64
N HIS A 106 3.43 15.97 -9.62
CA HIS A 106 4.22 14.81 -9.27
C HIS A 106 3.32 13.65 -8.83
N VAL A 107 2.46 13.87 -7.84
CA VAL A 107 1.61 12.82 -7.26
C VAL A 107 0.64 12.27 -8.31
N ASP A 108 0.04 13.13 -9.12
CA ASP A 108 -0.89 12.73 -10.19
C ASP A 108 -0.17 11.92 -11.28
N LEU A 109 1.06 12.32 -11.65
CA LEU A 109 1.80 11.61 -12.68
C LEU A 109 2.34 10.27 -12.17
N ILE A 110 2.83 10.18 -10.93
CA ILE A 110 3.20 8.89 -10.34
C ILE A 110 1.98 7.97 -10.23
N SER A 111 0.81 8.50 -9.85
CA SER A 111 -0.45 7.73 -9.82
C SER A 111 -0.77 7.12 -11.19
N GLN A 112 -0.69 7.95 -12.23
CA GLN A 112 -0.91 7.52 -13.61
C GLN A 112 0.11 6.47 -14.07
N LEU A 113 1.38 6.64 -13.72
CA LEU A 113 2.42 5.66 -14.05
C LEU A 113 2.22 4.32 -13.31
N VAL A 114 1.76 4.35 -12.05
CA VAL A 114 1.41 3.14 -11.30
C VAL A 114 0.23 2.43 -11.97
N ALA A 115 -0.84 3.15 -12.30
CA ALA A 115 -2.01 2.57 -12.96
C ALA A 115 -1.65 1.98 -14.33
N ALA A 116 -0.87 2.71 -15.13
CA ALA A 116 -0.40 2.25 -16.43
C ALA A 116 0.51 1.02 -16.30
N ALA A 117 1.39 0.96 -15.30
CA ALA A 117 2.25 -0.22 -15.06
C ALA A 117 1.45 -1.48 -14.69
N LEU A 118 0.32 -1.32 -14.00
CA LEU A 118 -0.61 -2.42 -13.70
C LEU A 118 -1.38 -2.82 -14.96
N HIS A 119 -1.90 -1.85 -15.72
CA HIS A 119 -2.72 -2.07 -16.91
C HIS A 119 -1.94 -2.71 -18.07
N THR A 120 -0.65 -2.37 -18.23
CA THR A 120 0.26 -3.07 -19.17
C THR A 120 0.84 -4.36 -18.60
N ASP A 121 0.37 -4.82 -17.43
CA ASP A 121 0.91 -5.96 -16.67
C ASP A 121 2.44 -5.87 -16.46
N THR A 122 3.07 -4.68 -16.57
CA THR A 122 4.52 -4.52 -16.37
C THR A 122 4.90 -4.94 -14.94
N THR A 123 4.02 -4.67 -13.98
CA THR A 123 4.08 -5.21 -12.63
C THR A 123 2.70 -5.68 -12.18
N ARG A 124 2.66 -6.60 -11.21
CA ARG A 124 1.44 -7.02 -10.51
C ARG A 124 1.30 -6.41 -9.11
N VAL A 125 2.37 -5.77 -8.63
CA VAL A 125 2.46 -5.20 -7.27
C VAL A 125 3.15 -3.86 -7.34
N ALA A 126 2.60 -2.87 -6.65
CA ALA A 126 3.20 -1.57 -6.46
C ALA A 126 3.14 -1.18 -4.98
N ASN A 127 4.22 -0.59 -4.48
CA ASN A 127 4.20 0.18 -3.24
C ASN A 127 4.11 1.65 -3.64
N TYR A 128 3.01 2.29 -3.28
CA TYR A 128 2.74 3.67 -3.65
C TYR A 128 2.69 4.53 -2.39
N VAL A 129 3.53 5.56 -2.35
CA VAL A 129 3.57 6.53 -1.26
C VAL A 129 3.10 7.86 -1.83
N ILE A 130 2.08 8.43 -1.21
CA ILE A 130 1.66 9.80 -1.46
C ILE A 130 2.39 10.67 -0.43
N GLU A 131 3.28 11.52 -0.91
CA GLU A 131 4.01 12.45 -0.05
C GLU A 131 3.05 13.47 0.57
N LEU A 132 3.41 13.96 1.77
CA LEU A 132 2.65 15.00 2.43
C LEU A 132 2.58 16.25 1.53
N PRO A 133 1.40 16.87 1.36
CA PRO A 133 1.29 18.14 0.66
C PRO A 133 2.08 19.23 1.38
N PRO A 134 2.68 20.17 0.63
CA PRO A 134 3.37 21.28 1.24
C PRO A 134 2.38 22.21 1.97
N ASN A 135 2.83 22.81 3.08
CA ASN A 135 1.99 23.59 4.00
C ASN A 135 1.15 24.68 3.30
N TYR A 136 1.67 25.29 2.24
CA TYR A 136 0.97 26.35 1.51
C TYR A 136 -0.29 25.86 0.77
N GLU A 137 -0.45 24.56 0.49
CA GLU A 137 -1.67 24.01 -0.14
C GLU A 137 -2.91 24.21 0.73
N VAL A 138 -2.70 24.32 2.05
CA VAL A 138 -3.77 24.56 3.03
C VAL A 138 -3.62 25.90 3.75
N GLY A 139 -2.72 26.77 3.25
CA GLY A 139 -2.46 28.07 3.89
C GLY A 139 -1.81 27.98 5.27
N TYR A 140 -1.13 26.88 5.59
CA TYR A 140 -0.37 26.74 6.84
C TYR A 140 1.04 27.32 6.70
N THR A 141 1.57 27.88 7.79
CA THR A 141 2.92 28.41 7.86
C THR A 141 3.57 27.98 9.18
N ASP A 142 4.81 27.52 9.11
CA ASP A 142 5.60 27.17 10.29
C ASP A 142 5.67 28.36 11.27
N GLY A 143 5.44 28.11 12.55
CA GLY A 143 5.36 29.14 13.58
C GLY A 143 3.98 29.78 13.76
N THR A 144 2.94 29.30 13.06
CA THR A 144 1.57 29.83 13.23
C THR A 144 1.10 29.64 14.68
N VAL A 145 0.44 30.66 15.22
CA VAL A 145 -0.09 30.67 16.59
C VAL A 145 -1.59 30.49 16.57
N TYR A 146 -2.07 29.42 17.21
CA TYR A 146 -3.48 29.12 17.39
C TYR A 146 -3.82 29.20 18.87
N SER A 147 -4.81 30.02 19.23
CA SER A 147 -5.24 30.19 20.63
C SER A 147 -4.08 30.41 21.63
N GLY A 148 -3.04 31.16 21.23
CA GLY A 148 -1.86 31.44 22.05
C GLY A 148 -0.78 30.36 22.08
N THR A 149 -0.99 29.23 21.39
CA THR A 149 -0.03 28.13 21.26
C THR A 149 0.65 28.19 19.90
N THR A 150 1.97 28.26 19.87
CA THR A 150 2.76 28.22 18.62
C THR A 150 2.88 26.79 18.12
N THR A 151 2.69 26.60 16.81
CA THR A 151 2.94 25.35 16.09
C THR A 151 4.22 25.50 15.27
N THR A 152 5.26 24.68 15.50
CA THR A 152 6.58 24.89 14.89
C THR A 152 6.64 24.46 13.43
N ASP A 153 5.98 23.35 13.11
CA ASP A 153 5.86 22.79 11.77
C ASP A 153 4.61 21.90 11.70
N TRP A 154 4.41 21.19 10.59
CA TRP A 154 3.28 20.28 10.42
C TRP A 154 3.26 19.16 11.48
N HIS A 155 4.42 18.58 11.76
CA HIS A 155 4.56 17.46 12.68
C HIS A 155 4.17 17.88 14.11
N ASP A 156 4.61 19.06 14.55
CA ASP A 156 4.19 19.64 15.82
C ASP A 156 2.69 20.01 15.85
N LEU A 157 2.14 20.52 14.74
CA LEU A 157 0.70 20.78 14.64
C LEU A 157 -0.12 19.51 14.89
N VAL A 158 0.18 18.41 14.18
CA VAL A 158 -0.58 17.15 14.36
C VAL A 158 -0.43 16.55 15.75
N HIS A 159 0.75 16.70 16.38
CA HIS A 159 0.92 16.32 17.80
C HIS A 159 -0.02 17.09 18.72
N LYS A 160 -0.18 18.39 18.47
CA LYS A 160 -0.95 19.28 19.33
C LYS A 160 -2.45 19.12 19.17
N VAL A 161 -2.94 18.85 17.95
CA VAL A 161 -4.39 18.81 17.66
C VAL A 161 -5.04 17.43 17.77
N SER A 162 -4.24 16.37 17.94
CA SER A 162 -4.71 14.98 17.90
C SER A 162 -4.73 14.28 19.26
N GLY A 163 -5.44 13.15 19.32
CA GLY A 163 -5.52 12.27 20.49
C GLY A 163 -6.75 12.52 21.38
N ASP A 164 -6.88 11.70 22.43
CA ASP A 164 -8.02 11.78 23.35
C ASP A 164 -7.98 13.06 24.24
N ALA A 165 -6.81 13.65 24.41
CA ALA A 165 -6.58 14.87 25.19
C ALA A 165 -5.56 15.79 24.47
N PRO A 166 -5.95 16.44 23.36
CA PRO A 166 -5.06 17.29 22.58
C PRO A 166 -4.63 18.53 23.37
N GLU A 167 -3.39 18.98 23.15
CA GLU A 167 -2.85 20.23 23.71
C GLU A 167 -3.57 21.45 23.12
N LEU A 168 -4.01 21.35 21.86
CA LEU A 168 -4.60 22.41 21.08
C LEU A 168 -5.95 21.98 20.50
N THR A 169 -7.04 22.56 21.01
CA THR A 169 -8.42 22.31 20.54
C THR A 169 -8.96 23.44 19.66
N ASP A 170 -8.09 24.29 19.13
CA ASP A 170 -8.49 25.38 18.23
C ASP A 170 -9.07 24.79 16.93
N PRO A 171 -10.33 25.09 16.57
CA PRO A 171 -10.95 24.52 15.38
C PRO A 171 -10.20 24.85 14.09
N ALA A 172 -9.53 26.01 14.01
CA ALA A 172 -8.76 26.38 12.83
C ALA A 172 -7.50 25.52 12.68
N ALA A 173 -6.84 25.19 13.80
CA ALA A 173 -5.69 24.29 13.81
C ALA A 173 -6.08 22.87 13.41
N GLN A 174 -7.20 22.37 13.96
CA GLN A 174 -7.77 21.07 13.60
C GLN A 174 -8.17 20.99 12.13
N GLN A 175 -8.74 22.08 11.59
CA GLN A 175 -9.14 22.15 10.18
C GLN A 175 -7.92 22.07 9.25
N VAL A 176 -6.82 22.78 9.58
CA VAL A 176 -5.57 22.67 8.81
C VAL A 176 -5.04 21.24 8.79
N ALA A 177 -5.09 20.53 9.93
CA ALA A 177 -4.71 19.13 9.99
C ALA A 177 -5.59 18.23 9.12
N PHE A 178 -6.89 18.42 9.20
CA PHE A 178 -7.85 17.71 8.35
C PHE A 178 -7.61 17.99 6.86
N ASP A 179 -7.40 19.24 6.46
CA ASP A 179 -7.27 19.62 5.05
C ASP A 179 -6.02 19.02 4.40
N LEU A 180 -4.90 18.93 5.14
CA LEU A 180 -3.67 18.28 4.65
C LEU A 180 -3.86 16.78 4.46
N GLU A 181 -4.45 16.08 5.43
CA GLU A 181 -4.76 14.65 5.28
C GLU A 181 -5.76 14.41 4.14
N LYS A 182 -6.79 15.25 4.06
CA LYS A 182 -7.79 15.18 3.00
C LYS A 182 -7.14 15.35 1.63
N ALA A 183 -6.23 16.29 1.45
CA ALA A 183 -5.52 16.48 0.18
C ALA A 183 -4.76 15.22 -0.25
N THR A 184 -4.14 14.50 0.68
CA THR A 184 -3.52 13.19 0.41
C THR A 184 -4.56 12.14 -0.02
N TYR A 185 -5.71 12.06 0.66
CA TYR A 185 -6.78 11.10 0.30
C TYR A 185 -7.49 11.46 -1.01
N ASP A 186 -7.58 12.74 -1.37
CA ASP A 186 -8.11 13.17 -2.67
C ASP A 186 -7.22 12.64 -3.82
N LYS A 187 -5.89 12.59 -3.61
CA LYS A 187 -4.96 11.99 -4.57
C LYS A 187 -5.10 10.47 -4.68
N LEU A 188 -5.33 9.78 -3.55
CA LEU A 188 -5.70 8.37 -3.57
C LEU A 188 -7.01 8.16 -4.35
N ALA A 189 -8.03 8.98 -4.11
CA ALA A 189 -9.30 8.89 -4.84
C ALA A 189 -9.12 9.10 -6.35
N ALA A 190 -8.25 10.01 -6.77
CA ALA A 190 -7.91 10.22 -8.17
C ALA A 190 -7.23 8.99 -8.80
N LEU A 191 -6.28 8.33 -8.09
CA LEU A 191 -5.69 7.07 -8.53
C LEU A 191 -6.76 5.98 -8.71
N LEU A 192 -7.66 5.83 -7.73
CA LEU A 192 -8.73 4.82 -7.79
C LEU A 192 -9.69 5.08 -8.96
N ALA A 193 -10.09 6.34 -9.17
CA ALA A 193 -10.90 6.72 -10.32
C ALA A 193 -10.18 6.46 -11.64
N HIS A 194 -8.86 6.63 -11.69
CA HIS A 194 -8.09 6.31 -12.88
C HIS A 194 -8.03 4.80 -13.12
N LEU A 195 -7.78 3.97 -12.10
CA LEU A 195 -7.85 2.51 -12.23
C LEU A 195 -9.24 2.05 -12.71
N ASP A 196 -10.31 2.68 -12.22
CA ASP A 196 -11.67 2.37 -12.66
C ASP A 196 -11.95 2.80 -14.11
N SER A 197 -11.20 3.78 -14.63
CA SER A 197 -11.33 4.22 -16.02
C SER A 197 -10.65 3.30 -17.04
N LEU A 198 -9.79 2.38 -16.59
CA LEU A 198 -8.98 1.52 -17.46
C LEU A 198 -9.71 0.19 -17.70
N PRO A 199 -10.19 -0.09 -18.92
CA PRO A 199 -10.94 -1.31 -19.19
C PRO A 199 -10.03 -2.54 -19.25
N GLU A 200 -10.53 -3.67 -18.76
CA GLU A 200 -9.91 -4.99 -18.87
C GLU A 200 -10.65 -5.86 -19.90
N THR A 201 -10.00 -6.94 -20.34
CA THR A 201 -10.48 -7.77 -21.45
C THR A 201 -11.77 -8.56 -21.16
N ASP A 202 -12.11 -8.73 -19.89
CA ASP A 202 -13.31 -9.42 -19.42
C ASP A 202 -14.52 -8.48 -19.25
N GLY A 203 -14.35 -7.19 -19.54
CA GLY A 203 -15.39 -6.17 -19.42
C GLY A 203 -15.46 -5.47 -18.07
N GLY A 204 -14.59 -5.82 -17.11
CA GLY A 204 -14.36 -5.07 -15.88
C GLY A 204 -13.36 -3.93 -16.07
N THR A 205 -12.93 -3.33 -14.96
CA THR A 205 -11.93 -2.26 -14.92
C THR A 205 -10.66 -2.72 -14.21
N MET A 206 -9.55 -2.01 -14.36
CA MET A 206 -8.31 -2.31 -13.64
C MET A 206 -8.53 -2.25 -12.12
N LEU A 207 -9.48 -1.44 -11.62
CA LEU A 207 -9.83 -1.42 -10.20
C LEU A 207 -10.52 -2.71 -9.75
N ASP A 208 -11.38 -3.32 -10.57
CA ASP A 208 -12.00 -4.62 -10.26
C ASP A 208 -10.94 -5.73 -10.11
N HIS A 209 -9.82 -5.59 -10.83
CA HIS A 209 -8.68 -6.51 -10.81
C HIS A 209 -7.56 -6.10 -9.85
N THR A 210 -7.72 -5.02 -9.08
CA THR A 210 -6.69 -4.50 -8.17
C THR A 210 -7.20 -4.44 -6.74
N LEU A 211 -6.46 -5.07 -5.82
CA LEU A 211 -6.65 -4.89 -4.39
C LEU A 211 -5.71 -3.79 -3.87
N VAL A 212 -6.28 -2.67 -3.40
CA VAL A 212 -5.51 -1.57 -2.80
C VAL A 212 -5.66 -1.61 -1.28
N VAL A 213 -4.51 -1.71 -0.59
CA VAL A 213 -4.45 -1.71 0.88
C VAL A 213 -3.79 -0.43 1.35
N VAL A 214 -4.56 0.42 2.02
CA VAL A 214 -4.06 1.66 2.62
C VAL A 214 -3.91 1.42 4.11
N TYR A 215 -2.73 1.74 4.65
CA TYR A 215 -2.42 1.52 6.05
C TYR A 215 -1.56 2.65 6.60
N SER A 216 -1.60 2.82 7.92
CA SER A 216 -0.69 3.68 8.67
C SER A 216 -0.02 2.89 9.80
N HIS A 217 1.16 3.33 10.19
CA HIS A 217 1.90 2.79 11.34
C HIS A 217 1.47 3.41 12.68
N ILE A 218 0.75 4.54 12.64
CA ILE A 218 0.13 5.22 13.78
C ILE A 218 -1.30 5.64 13.43
N ALA A 219 -2.16 5.71 14.44
CA ALA A 219 -3.56 6.06 14.27
C ALA A 219 -3.76 7.57 14.12
N GLU A 220 -2.98 8.35 14.87
CA GLU A 220 -3.07 9.80 14.95
C GLU A 220 -1.79 10.40 15.59
N GLY A 221 -1.72 11.72 15.72
CA GLY A 221 -0.53 12.45 16.19
C GLY A 221 0.00 12.02 17.57
N SER A 222 -0.78 11.44 18.46
CA SER A 222 -0.30 10.93 19.76
C SER A 222 0.48 9.62 19.65
N HIS A 223 0.68 9.09 18.44
CA HIS A 223 1.31 7.80 18.16
C HIS A 223 0.52 6.59 18.67
N ASP A 224 -0.81 6.68 18.80
CA ASP A 224 -1.63 5.53 19.14
C ASP A 224 -1.47 4.42 18.08
N THR A 225 -1.29 3.19 18.51
CA THR A 225 -1.15 2.01 17.64
C THR A 225 -2.35 1.06 17.73
N THR A 226 -3.37 1.42 18.50
CA THR A 226 -4.53 0.55 18.78
C THR A 226 -5.69 0.74 17.80
N ARG A 227 -5.80 1.92 17.18
CA ARG A 227 -6.89 2.29 16.26
C ARG A 227 -6.37 2.66 14.87
N LEU A 228 -5.44 1.87 14.34
CA LEU A 228 -4.81 2.16 13.05
C LEU A 228 -5.89 2.24 11.93
N PRO A 229 -5.85 3.26 11.06
CA PRO A 229 -6.69 3.33 9.89
C PRO A 229 -6.16 2.34 8.84
N TRP A 230 -6.96 1.30 8.56
CA TRP A 230 -6.70 0.36 7.48
C TRP A 230 -7.90 0.38 6.54
N MET A 231 -7.64 0.57 5.25
CA MET A 231 -8.65 0.49 4.22
C MET A 231 -8.26 -0.58 3.20
N VAL A 232 -9.26 -1.33 2.79
CA VAL A 232 -9.15 -2.31 1.71
C VAL A 232 -10.13 -1.88 0.64
N ILE A 233 -9.62 -1.62 -0.55
CA ILE A 233 -10.35 -1.08 -1.68
C ILE A 233 -10.18 -2.05 -2.86
N GLY A 234 -11.26 -2.29 -3.59
CA GLY A 234 -11.39 -3.42 -4.51
C GLY A 234 -12.02 -4.63 -3.82
N ASP A 235 -12.75 -5.45 -4.58
CA ASP A 235 -13.49 -6.60 -4.07
C ASP A 235 -12.77 -7.95 -4.28
N ALA A 236 -11.56 -7.91 -4.85
CA ALA A 236 -10.77 -9.09 -5.22
C ALA A 236 -11.59 -10.11 -6.05
N GLN A 237 -12.25 -9.63 -7.11
CA GLN A 237 -13.14 -10.42 -7.97
C GLN A 237 -14.29 -11.07 -7.17
N GLY A 238 -14.87 -10.28 -6.28
CA GLY A 238 -15.99 -10.69 -5.43
C GLY A 238 -15.64 -11.55 -4.22
N ALA A 239 -14.35 -11.83 -3.95
CA ALA A 239 -13.93 -12.54 -2.74
C ALA A 239 -14.09 -11.72 -1.45
N LEU A 240 -14.15 -10.38 -1.58
CA LEU A 240 -14.30 -9.45 -0.47
C LEU A 240 -15.64 -8.69 -0.53
N ARG A 241 -16.27 -8.51 0.62
CA ARG A 241 -17.47 -7.68 0.80
C ARG A 241 -17.06 -6.22 1.03
N THR A 242 -17.30 -5.36 0.04
CA THR A 242 -17.00 -3.92 0.10
C THR A 242 -18.13 -3.10 0.76
N GLY A 243 -17.89 -1.80 0.97
CA GLY A 243 -18.89 -0.89 1.59
C GLY A 243 -19.09 -1.10 3.09
N ARG A 244 -18.05 -1.57 3.79
CA ARG A 244 -18.12 -1.95 5.21
C ARG A 244 -17.15 -1.12 6.05
N TYR A 245 -17.60 -0.73 7.24
CA TYR A 245 -16.74 -0.31 8.33
C TYR A 245 -16.74 -1.40 9.41
N VAL A 246 -15.58 -2.00 9.64
CA VAL A 246 -15.41 -3.07 10.64
C VAL A 246 -14.54 -2.54 11.78
N ARG A 247 -15.11 -2.50 12.98
CA ARG A 247 -14.40 -2.09 14.19
C ARG A 247 -14.37 -3.24 15.18
N PHE A 248 -13.16 -3.64 15.57
CA PHE A 248 -12.97 -4.68 16.58
C PHE A 248 -12.92 -4.07 17.99
N PRO A 249 -13.43 -4.79 19.01
CA PRO A 249 -13.29 -4.36 20.39
C PRO A 249 -11.82 -4.38 20.82
N ILE A 250 -11.47 -3.43 21.69
CA ILE A 250 -10.21 -3.45 22.44
C ILE A 250 -10.49 -3.92 23.87
N THR A 251 -9.62 -4.77 24.40
CA THR A 251 -9.67 -5.24 25.79
C THR A 251 -8.53 -4.63 26.59
N HIS A 252 -8.84 -4.07 27.75
CA HIS A 252 -7.84 -3.70 28.74
C HIS A 252 -7.14 -4.97 29.26
N MET A 253 -5.84 -4.85 29.50
CA MET A 253 -4.99 -5.91 30.02
C MET A 253 -4.46 -5.49 31.37
N ASP A 254 -4.64 -6.37 32.36
CA ASP A 254 -4.21 -6.11 33.73
C ASP A 254 -2.69 -6.22 33.91
N ASN A 255 -1.96 -6.82 32.95
CA ASN A 255 -0.50 -6.94 32.98
C ASN A 255 0.15 -6.51 31.66
N ALA A 256 0.88 -5.41 31.72
CA ALA A 256 1.53 -4.71 30.62
C ALA A 256 2.68 -5.53 29.98
N ASN A 257 3.32 -6.43 30.74
CA ASN A 257 4.46 -7.25 30.30
C ASN A 257 4.07 -8.40 29.33
N GLN A 258 2.81 -8.49 28.93
CA GLN A 258 2.34 -9.55 28.04
C GLN A 258 2.48 -9.18 26.56
N VAL A 259 2.52 -7.89 26.19
CA VAL A 259 2.79 -7.47 24.80
C VAL A 259 4.26 -7.77 24.48
N GLY A 260 4.59 -8.13 23.24
CA GLY A 260 5.97 -8.36 22.77
C GLY A 260 6.87 -7.12 22.79
N GLN A 261 6.84 -6.33 23.86
CA GLN A 261 7.86 -5.37 24.20
C GLN A 261 9.17 -6.12 24.42
N LEU A 262 10.16 -5.79 23.60
CA LEU A 262 11.54 -5.88 24.04
C LEU A 262 11.67 -4.95 25.24
N ASP A 263 11.88 -5.55 26.40
CA ASP A 263 11.98 -4.90 27.70
C ASP A 263 13.22 -3.97 27.70
N TYR A 264 13.03 -2.69 27.38
CA TYR A 264 14.07 -1.66 27.54
C TYR A 264 13.76 -0.84 28.79
N VAL A 265 13.92 -1.46 29.94
CA VAL A 265 13.80 -0.83 31.26
C VAL A 265 15.03 0.04 31.50
N ASN A 266 14.85 1.36 31.40
CA ASN A 266 15.67 2.48 31.91
C ASN A 266 16.06 3.50 30.83
N ASP A 267 15.08 4.26 30.34
CA ASP A 267 15.40 5.61 29.92
C ASP A 267 14.34 6.60 30.39
N GLN A 268 14.81 7.62 31.08
CA GLN A 268 14.06 8.70 31.72
C GLN A 268 13.55 9.75 30.71
N TYR A 269 13.81 9.53 29.41
CA TYR A 269 13.28 10.30 28.27
C TYR A 269 12.44 9.45 27.30
N ALA A 270 12.04 8.25 27.69
CA ALA A 270 11.42 7.28 26.80
C ALA A 270 9.91 7.53 26.55
N TYR A 271 9.59 8.17 25.43
CA TYR A 271 8.28 7.98 24.76
C TYR A 271 7.97 6.49 24.50
N SER A 272 9.00 5.62 24.50
CA SER A 272 8.89 4.16 24.38
C SER A 272 8.36 3.43 25.62
N GLN A 273 8.06 4.12 26.72
CA GLN A 273 7.42 3.54 27.91
C GLN A 273 5.89 3.60 27.91
N ARG A 274 5.26 4.02 26.81
CA ARG A 274 3.82 3.78 26.64
C ARG A 274 3.57 2.29 26.49
N VAL A 275 3.42 1.60 27.61
CA VAL A 275 2.95 0.22 27.61
C VAL A 275 1.47 0.28 27.30
N TYR A 276 1.12 -0.03 26.06
CA TYR A 276 -0.28 -0.15 25.67
C TYR A 276 -0.89 -1.33 26.42
N THR A 277 -1.64 -1.04 27.48
CA THR A 277 -2.42 -2.04 28.25
C THR A 277 -3.68 -2.45 27.50
N TYR A 278 -3.73 -2.29 26.18
CA TYR A 278 -4.90 -2.62 25.36
C TYR A 278 -4.49 -3.58 24.25
N ARG A 279 -5.33 -4.59 24.01
CA ARG A 279 -5.22 -5.48 22.85
C ARG A 279 -6.47 -5.44 22.01
N GLY A 280 -6.29 -5.36 20.70
CA GLY A 280 -7.33 -5.51 19.70
C GLY A 280 -7.18 -6.81 18.92
N ARG A 281 -7.77 -6.85 17.72
CA ARG A 281 -7.46 -7.87 16.71
C ARG A 281 -6.15 -7.47 15.99
N PRO A 282 -5.18 -8.37 15.81
CA PRO A 282 -3.93 -8.03 15.13
C PRO A 282 -4.17 -7.81 13.63
N HIS A 283 -3.45 -6.87 13.02
CA HIS A 283 -3.52 -6.64 11.57
C HIS A 283 -3.02 -7.85 10.75
N ASN A 284 -2.27 -8.77 11.37
CA ASN A 284 -1.91 -10.06 10.78
C ASN A 284 -3.14 -10.85 10.29
N ASP A 285 -4.27 -10.75 11.02
CA ASP A 285 -5.52 -11.40 10.62
C ASP A 285 -6.04 -10.80 9.30
N LEU A 286 -5.83 -9.51 9.06
CA LEU A 286 -6.19 -8.89 7.79
C LEU A 286 -5.31 -9.45 6.66
N PHE A 287 -3.99 -9.49 6.83
CA PHE A 287 -3.11 -10.06 5.81
C PHE A 287 -3.41 -11.53 5.52
N LEU A 288 -3.73 -12.31 6.55
CA LEU A 288 -4.20 -13.69 6.40
C LEU A 288 -5.50 -13.76 5.58
N THR A 289 -6.44 -12.87 5.88
CA THR A 289 -7.74 -12.77 5.17
C THR A 289 -7.55 -12.41 3.70
N LEU A 290 -6.73 -11.41 3.40
CA LEU A 290 -6.46 -10.97 2.04
C LEU A 290 -5.71 -12.04 1.24
N ALA A 291 -4.75 -12.72 1.86
CA ALA A 291 -4.05 -13.83 1.22
C ALA A 291 -5.03 -14.95 0.80
N GLN A 292 -5.98 -15.31 1.67
CA GLN A 292 -7.00 -16.31 1.34
C GLN A 292 -7.99 -15.82 0.29
N ALA A 293 -8.43 -14.55 0.35
CA ALA A 293 -9.27 -13.94 -0.68
C ALA A 293 -8.60 -13.98 -2.06
N MET A 294 -7.27 -13.83 -2.10
CA MET A 294 -6.46 -13.97 -3.31
C MET A 294 -6.07 -15.42 -3.65
N GLY A 295 -6.73 -16.42 -3.05
CA GLY A 295 -6.51 -17.84 -3.35
C GLY A 295 -5.19 -18.41 -2.82
N THR A 296 -4.52 -17.72 -1.88
CA THR A 296 -3.31 -18.23 -1.23
C THR A 296 -3.68 -18.90 0.10
N PRO A 297 -3.49 -20.22 0.25
CA PRO A 297 -3.93 -20.98 1.42
C PRO A 297 -2.97 -20.81 2.60
N LEU A 298 -2.82 -19.59 3.09
CA LEU A 298 -2.10 -19.32 4.33
C LEU A 298 -2.97 -19.67 5.53
N SER A 299 -2.39 -20.31 6.53
CA SER A 299 -3.02 -20.58 7.83
C SER A 299 -2.55 -19.62 8.92
N THR A 300 -1.42 -18.94 8.72
CA THR A 300 -0.84 -17.96 9.65
C THR A 300 -0.11 -16.86 8.89
N PHE A 301 -0.07 -15.65 9.45
CA PHE A 301 0.78 -14.55 8.97
C PHE A 301 1.59 -13.98 10.13
N GLY A 302 2.87 -13.67 9.90
CA GLY A 302 3.78 -13.13 10.92
C GLY A 302 4.25 -14.14 11.97
N ARG A 303 4.70 -13.64 13.14
CA ARG A 303 5.24 -14.49 14.23
C ARG A 303 4.13 -15.22 14.98
N ALA A 304 4.40 -16.44 15.45
CA ALA A 304 3.46 -17.22 16.25
C ALA A 304 2.97 -16.50 17.53
N MET A 305 3.80 -15.64 18.12
CA MET A 305 3.45 -14.83 19.29
C MET A 305 2.45 -13.69 19.02
N ALA A 306 2.13 -13.40 17.75
CA ALA A 306 1.20 -12.35 17.38
C ALA A 306 -0.28 -12.71 17.60
N GLU A 307 -0.57 -13.92 18.11
CA GLU A 307 -1.92 -14.39 18.47
C GLU A 307 -2.96 -14.13 17.37
N ASN A 308 -2.68 -14.62 16.15
CA ASN A 308 -3.65 -14.58 15.05
C ASN A 308 -5.00 -15.13 15.54
N LYS A 309 -6.06 -14.31 15.48
CA LYS A 309 -7.41 -14.72 15.89
C LYS A 309 -8.16 -15.38 14.74
N GLY A 310 -7.53 -15.46 13.56
CA GLY A 310 -8.06 -16.08 12.36
C GLY A 310 -8.62 -15.06 11.38
N LEU A 311 -9.35 -15.53 10.38
CA LEU A 311 -9.85 -14.72 9.27
C LEU A 311 -10.90 -13.70 9.71
N ILE A 312 -10.88 -12.53 9.09
CA ILE A 312 -11.90 -11.50 9.24
C ILE A 312 -13.09 -11.89 8.34
N SER A 313 -13.95 -12.76 8.86
CA SER A 313 -15.16 -13.23 8.17
C SER A 313 -16.13 -12.11 7.77
N GLU A 314 -16.04 -10.96 8.43
CA GLU A 314 -16.88 -9.79 8.21
C GLU A 314 -16.67 -9.17 6.83
N ILE A 315 -15.49 -9.35 6.24
CA ILE A 315 -15.11 -8.83 4.92
C ILE A 315 -14.98 -9.90 3.84
N LEU A 316 -15.17 -11.19 4.17
CA LEU A 316 -15.17 -12.29 3.20
C LEU A 316 -16.58 -12.57 2.69
N THR A 317 -16.70 -12.94 1.41
CA THR A 317 -17.98 -13.33 0.79
C THR A 317 -18.48 -14.69 1.25
#